data_AF-A0A239E550-F1
#
_entry.id   AF-A0A239E550-F1
#
_cell.length_a   1.000
_cell.length_b   1.000
_cell.length_c   1.000
_cell.angle_alpha   90.00
_cell.angle_beta   90.00
_cell.angle_gamma   90.00
#
_symmetry.space_group_name_H-M   'P 1'
#
loop_
_entity.id
_entity.type
_entity.pdbx_description
1 polymer ?
#
loop_
_entity_poly.entity_id
_entity_poly.type
_entity_poly.pdbx_seq_one_letter_code
_entity_poly.pdbx_strand_id
1 'polypeptide(L)'
;MTWKVISRTDPTRWLEGADDLEFTADPETTSALSDLANYSYLLTPTGPGQSGVRTPSELLGAAWNLIPAPSVTGDHPGYPALPPTVPGAAY
;
A
#
# COMPACT_ATOMS: atom_id res chain seq x y z
N MET A 1 -12.18 11.09 4.54
CA MET A 1 -12.23 10.31 3.30
C MET A 1 -11.97 8.88 3.67
N THR A 2 -12.84 7.97 3.26
CA THR A 2 -12.68 6.54 3.52
C THR A 2 -12.53 5.83 2.19
N TRP A 3 -11.53 4.97 2.12
CA TRP A 3 -11.19 4.19 0.93
C TRP A 3 -10.96 2.74 1.29
N LYS A 4 -11.17 1.87 0.31
CA LYS A 4 -11.04 0.44 0.49
C LYS A 4 -10.33 -0.20 -0.68
N VAL A 5 -9.30 -0.99 -0.38
CA VAL A 5 -8.62 -1.89 -1.30
C VAL A 5 -9.17 -3.29 -1.07
N ILE A 6 -9.65 -3.92 -2.14
CA ILE A 6 -10.10 -5.31 -2.14
C ILE A 6 -9.35 -6.08 -3.22
N SER A 7 -9.11 -7.36 -2.99
CA SER A 7 -8.60 -8.23 -4.05
C SER A 7 -9.72 -8.65 -4.97
N ARG A 8 -9.45 -8.61 -6.28
CA ARG A 8 -10.39 -9.09 -7.31
C ARG A 8 -10.39 -10.61 -7.46
N THR A 9 -9.37 -11.29 -6.96
CA THR A 9 -9.17 -12.73 -7.11
C THR A 9 -9.33 -13.50 -5.81
N ASP A 10 -9.29 -12.80 -4.67
CA ASP A 10 -9.40 -13.38 -3.34
C ASP A 10 -10.26 -12.46 -2.45
N PRO A 11 -11.55 -12.77 -2.25
CA PRO A 11 -12.45 -11.91 -1.48
C PRO A 11 -12.09 -11.82 0.01
N THR A 12 -11.17 -12.66 0.52
CA THR A 12 -10.74 -12.62 1.91
C THR A 12 -9.67 -11.55 2.16
N ARG A 13 -9.07 -11.00 1.10
CA ARG A 13 -7.97 -10.02 1.17
C ARG A 13 -8.48 -8.62 0.93
N TRP A 14 -8.42 -7.77 1.95
CA TRP A 14 -8.94 -6.41 1.92
C TRP A 14 -8.27 -5.51 2.97
N LEU A 15 -8.23 -4.21 2.68
CA LEU A 15 -7.83 -3.15 3.60
C LEU A 15 -8.73 -1.94 3.41
N GLU A 16 -9.16 -1.35 4.51
CA GLU A 16 -9.93 -0.12 4.59
C GLU A 16 -9.11 0.92 5.35
N GLY A 17 -8.89 2.08 4.72
CA GLY A 17 -8.08 3.16 5.27
C GLY A 17 -8.85 4.48 5.32
N ALA A 18 -8.36 5.39 6.15
CA ALA A 18 -8.88 6.75 6.29
C ALA A 18 -7.86 7.80 5.79
N ASP A 19 -8.13 9.08 6.05
CA ASP A 19 -7.20 10.19 5.77
C ASP A 19 -5.96 10.19 6.68
N ASP A 20 -5.99 9.42 7.76
CA ASP A 20 -4.86 9.20 8.67
C ASP A 20 -4.23 7.82 8.43
N LEU A 21 -3.18 7.47 9.19
CA LEU A 21 -2.59 6.12 9.18
C LEU A 21 -3.45 5.07 9.89
N GLU A 22 -4.70 5.38 10.19
CA GLU A 22 -5.66 4.44 10.75
C GLU A 22 -6.21 3.53 9.65
N PHE A 23 -6.17 2.22 9.87
CA PHE A 23 -6.67 1.23 8.95
C PHE A 23 -7.29 0.03 9.65
N THR A 24 -8.19 -0.65 8.95
CA THR A 24 -8.69 -1.98 9.29
C THR A 24 -8.51 -2.88 8.09
N ALA A 25 -8.08 -4.11 8.29
CA ALA A 25 -7.81 -5.02 7.18
C ALA A 25 -8.13 -6.46 7.56
N ASP A 26 -8.01 -7.36 6.58
CA ASP A 26 -8.00 -8.79 6.85
C ASP A 26 -6.86 -9.19 7.80
N PRO A 27 -6.95 -10.35 8.49
CA PRO A 27 -5.95 -10.74 9.48
C PRO A 27 -4.53 -10.86 8.92
N GLU A 28 -4.38 -11.29 7.67
CA GLU A 28 -3.07 -11.47 7.06
C GLU A 28 -2.47 -10.10 6.68
N THR A 29 -3.27 -9.20 6.09
CA THR A 29 -2.86 -7.83 5.82
C THR A 29 -2.53 -7.06 7.11
N THR A 30 -3.33 -7.25 8.15
CA THR A 30 -3.09 -6.66 9.48
C THR A 30 -1.78 -7.19 10.08
N SER A 31 -1.51 -8.48 9.97
CA SER A 31 -0.26 -9.07 10.45
C SER A 31 0.95 -8.51 9.69
N ALA A 32 0.85 -8.36 8.38
CA ALA A 32 1.94 -7.84 7.57
C ALA A 32 2.23 -6.35 7.82
N LEU A 33 1.19 -5.55 8.05
CA LEU A 33 1.29 -4.12 8.36
C LEU A 33 1.36 -3.82 9.86
N SER A 34 1.55 -4.85 10.70
CA SER A 34 1.63 -4.70 12.16
C SER A 34 2.79 -3.81 12.61
N ASP A 35 3.87 -3.78 11.82
CA ASP A 35 5.00 -2.88 11.98
C ASP A 35 5.17 -1.99 10.75
N LEU A 36 4.38 -0.92 10.70
CA LEU A 36 4.42 0.07 9.62
C LEU A 36 5.81 0.70 9.45
N ALA A 37 6.62 0.80 10.50
CA ALA A 37 7.92 1.46 10.43
C ALA A 37 8.96 0.59 9.70
N ASN A 38 8.85 -0.73 9.84
CA ASN A 38 9.76 -1.70 9.22
C ASN A 38 9.19 -2.38 7.96
N TYR A 39 7.92 -2.16 7.64
CA TYR A 39 7.33 -2.69 6.42
C TYR A 39 8.02 -2.10 5.19
N SER A 40 8.41 -2.95 4.24
CA SER A 40 9.04 -2.52 3.00
C SER A 40 8.40 -3.21 1.81
N TYR A 41 8.26 -2.47 0.71
CA TYR A 41 7.61 -2.95 -0.50
C TYR A 41 8.13 -2.23 -1.73
N LEU A 42 7.91 -2.78 -2.92
CA LEU A 42 8.26 -2.11 -4.17
C LEU A 42 7.07 -1.29 -4.67
N LEU A 43 7.30 -0.02 -5.04
CA LEU A 43 6.25 0.87 -5.56
C LEU A 43 5.71 0.41 -6.94
N THR A 44 6.53 -0.32 -7.69
CA THR A 44 6.16 -1.03 -8.92
C THR A 44 6.91 -2.37 -8.97
N PRO A 45 6.51 -3.35 -9.82
CA PRO A 45 7.13 -4.69 -9.83
C PRO A 45 8.66 -4.71 -10.01
N THR A 46 9.23 -3.68 -10.64
CA THR A 46 10.67 -3.50 -10.84
C THR A 46 11.14 -2.11 -10.41
N GLY A 47 10.39 -1.46 -9.52
CA GLY A 47 10.59 -0.07 -9.13
C GLY A 47 11.47 0.12 -7.90
N PRO A 48 11.61 1.37 -7.46
CA PRO A 48 12.27 1.68 -6.19
C PRO A 48 11.51 1.04 -5.02
N GLY A 49 12.28 0.60 -4.02
CA GLY A 49 11.75 0.16 -2.74
C GLY A 49 11.31 1.35 -1.89
N GLN A 50 10.17 1.19 -1.23
CA GLN A 50 9.67 2.05 -0.17
C GLN A 50 9.92 1.34 1.16
N SER A 51 10.54 2.05 2.11
CA SER A 51 10.80 1.55 3.45
C SER A 51 10.03 2.39 4.47
N GLY A 52 9.14 1.71 5.19
CA GLY A 52 8.21 2.31 6.13
C GLY A 52 6.98 2.92 5.46
N VAL A 53 5.91 2.98 6.25
CA VAL A 53 4.62 3.60 5.91
C VAL A 53 4.38 4.73 6.91
N ARG A 54 4.44 5.97 6.42
CA ARG A 54 4.36 7.22 7.21
C ARG A 54 3.27 8.16 6.71
N THR A 55 2.71 7.89 5.54
CA THR A 55 1.64 8.68 4.92
C THR A 55 0.49 7.79 4.45
N PRO A 56 -0.74 8.32 4.34
CA PRO A 56 -1.88 7.59 3.77
C PRO A 56 -1.61 7.08 2.36
N SER A 57 -0.86 7.84 1.56
CA SER A 57 -0.40 7.40 0.23
C SER A 57 0.48 6.16 0.31
N GLU A 58 1.46 6.13 1.22
CA GLU A 58 2.33 4.96 1.40
C GLU A 58 1.56 3.75 1.94
N LEU A 59 0.51 3.98 2.74
CA LEU A 59 -0.37 2.91 3.19
C LEU A 59 -1.17 2.32 2.02
N LEU A 60 -1.66 3.17 1.10
CA LEU A 60 -2.30 2.72 -0.13
C LEU A 60 -1.33 1.93 -1.02
N GLY A 61 -0.08 2.37 -1.14
CA GLY A 61 0.97 1.66 -1.87
C GLY A 61 1.28 0.29 -1.25
N ALA A 62 1.38 0.24 0.07
CA ALA A 62 1.59 -1.00 0.82
C ALA A 62 0.41 -1.98 0.62
N ALA A 63 -0.82 -1.49 0.71
CA ALA A 63 -2.03 -2.26 0.43
C ALA A 63 -2.04 -2.81 -1.01
N TRP A 64 -1.62 -2.00 -1.99
CA TRP A 64 -1.51 -2.41 -3.40
C TRP A 64 -0.45 -3.49 -3.63
N ASN A 65 0.64 -3.46 -2.89
CA ASN A 65 1.68 -4.49 -2.99
C ASN A 65 1.23 -5.81 -2.35
N LEU A 66 0.52 -5.72 -1.22
CA LEU A 66 0.19 -6.90 -0.41
C LEU A 66 -1.08 -7.62 -0.86
N ILE A 67 -2.10 -6.87 -1.28
CA ILE A 67 -3.38 -7.42 -1.70
C ILE A 67 -3.28 -7.86 -3.16
N PRO A 68 -3.52 -9.14 -3.48
CA PRO A 68 -3.41 -9.64 -4.85
C PRO A 68 -4.48 -9.03 -5.75
N ALA A 69 -4.13 -8.75 -7.01
CA ALA A 69 -5.02 -8.13 -7.99
C ALA A 69 -5.87 -6.96 -7.41
N PRO A 70 -5.23 -5.98 -6.76
CA PRO A 70 -5.92 -5.00 -5.93
C PRO A 70 -6.85 -4.13 -6.77
N SER A 71 -7.96 -3.74 -6.18
CA SER A 71 -8.90 -2.75 -6.70
C SER A 71 -9.23 -1.79 -5.59
N VAL A 72 -9.05 -0.49 -5.84
CA VAL A 72 -9.38 0.57 -4.89
C VAL A 72 -10.77 1.13 -5.19
N THR A 73 -11.51 1.46 -4.15
CA THR A 73 -12.82 2.11 -4.20
C THR A 73 -12.91 3.19 -3.14
N GLY A 74 -13.79 4.18 -3.34
CA GLY A 74 -13.92 5.33 -2.45
C GLY A 74 -12.94 6.46 -2.77
N ASP A 75 -12.90 7.44 -1.87
CA ASP A 75 -12.05 8.62 -2.00
C ASP A 75 -10.69 8.32 -1.35
N HIS A 76 -9.71 8.01 -2.19
CA HIS A 76 -8.40 7.50 -1.78
C HIS A 76 -7.31 8.56 -1.99
N PRO A 77 -6.25 8.55 -1.16
CA PRO A 77 -5.11 9.43 -1.37
C PRO A 77 -4.47 9.14 -2.73
N GLY A 78 -3.72 10.13 -3.24
CA GLY A 78 -2.87 9.91 -4.42
C GLY A 78 -1.87 8.78 -4.15
N TYR A 79 -1.60 7.96 -5.16
CA TYR A 79 -0.55 6.93 -5.06
C TYR A 79 0.79 7.60 -4.73
N PRO A 80 1.69 6.95 -3.96
CA PRO A 80 3.00 7.51 -3.64
C PRO A 80 3.71 7.98 -4.90
N ALA A 81 4.28 9.19 -4.84
CA ALA A 81 5.10 9.68 -5.92
C ALA A 81 6.29 8.72 -6.10
N LEU A 82 6.47 8.22 -7.32
CA LEU A 82 7.70 7.53 -7.66
C LEU A 82 8.83 8.55 -7.56
N PRO A 83 9.91 8.30 -6.79
CA PRO A 83 11.08 9.14 -6.87
C PRO A 83 11.55 9.14 -8.34
N PRO A 84 12.08 10.27 -8.84
CA PRO A 84 12.53 10.35 -10.23
C PRO A 84 13.53 9.23 -10.47
N THR A 85 13.17 8.29 -11.34
CA THR A 85 14.04 7.20 -11.75
C THR A 85 15.16 7.81 -12.58
N VAL A 86 16.33 8.02 -11.97
CA VAL A 86 17.55 8.32 -12.71
C VAL A 86 17.95 7.02 -13.42
N PRO A 87 18.00 6.98 -14.76
CA PRO A 87 18.47 5.79 -15.46
C PRO A 87 19.85 5.37 -14.94
N GLY A 88 19.96 4.13 -14.43
CA GLY A 88 21.22 3.58 -13.92
C GLY A 88 21.48 3.74 -12.41
N ALA A 89 20.57 4.36 -11.65
CA ALA A 89 20.67 4.36 -10.19
C ALA A 89 19.98 3.11 -9.61
N ALA A 90 20.76 2.25 -8.95
CA ALA A 90 20.22 1.26 -8.01
C ALA A 90 20.07 1.98 -6.65
N TYR A 91 18.84 2.13 -6.18
CA TYR A 91 18.52 2.61 -4.84
C TYR A 91 18.36 1.42 -3.88
#